data_AF-A0A093ZUU8-F1
#
_entry.id   AF-A0A093ZUU8-F1
#
_cell.length_a   1.000
_cell.length_b   1.000
_cell.length_c   1.000
_cell.angle_alpha   90.00
_cell.angle_beta   90.00
_cell.angle_gamma   90.00
#
_symmetry.space_group_name_H-M   'P 1'
#
loop_
_entity.id
_entity.type
_entity.pdbx_description
1 polymer ?
#
loop_
_entity_poly.entity_id
_entity_poly.type
_entity_poly.pdbx_seq_one_letter_code
_entity_poly.pdbx_strand_id
1 'polypeptide(L)'
;MEAIALSRMLRVQKASFKLIMTVVEGHQINIFDTETMDDIGGEDEETLEGRDILCMTFPGVLKEGDENGQRMQLRNIIARAKVLCSPD
;
A
#
# COMPACT_ATOMS: atom_id res chain seq x y z
N MET A 1 -16.70 -6.74 20.89
CA MET A 1 -17.83 -6.08 20.20
C MET A 1 -17.40 -5.28 18.97
N GLU A 2 -16.16 -4.78 18.91
CA GLU A 2 -15.67 -3.92 17.81
C GLU A 2 -15.55 -4.61 16.45
N ALA A 3 -15.10 -5.87 16.40
CA ALA A 3 -14.95 -6.59 15.12
C ALA A 3 -16.26 -6.77 14.34
N ILE A 4 -17.38 -6.98 15.05
CA ILE A 4 -18.72 -7.11 14.41
C ILE A 4 -19.18 -5.77 13.85
N ALA A 5 -18.96 -4.68 14.58
CA ALA A 5 -19.28 -3.33 14.12
C ALA A 5 -18.44 -2.96 12.89
N LEU A 6 -17.13 -3.22 12.93
CA LEU A 6 -16.23 -3.00 11.81
C LEU A 6 -16.64 -3.83 10.59
N SER A 7 -16.93 -5.12 10.77
CA SER A 7 -17.40 -6.00 9.71
C SER A 7 -18.68 -5.46 9.03
N ARG A 8 -19.63 -4.94 9.81
CA ARG A 8 -20.85 -4.33 9.28
C ARG A 8 -20.56 -3.06 8.48
N MET A 9 -19.68 -2.19 8.98
CA MET A 9 -19.26 -0.97 8.27
C MET A 9 -18.57 -1.29 6.94
N LEU A 10 -17.69 -2.30 6.93
CA LEU A 10 -17.00 -2.73 5.72
C LEU A 10 -17.95 -3.38 4.70
N ARG A 11 -18.98 -4.11 5.15
CA ARG A 11 -19.92 -4.80 4.26
C ARG A 11 -20.71 -3.87 3.34
N VAL A 12 -21.00 -2.65 3.80
CA VAL A 12 -21.81 -1.66 3.04
C VAL A 12 -20.94 -0.66 2.28
N GLN A 13 -19.63 -0.79 2.38
CA GLN A 13 -18.66 0.10 1.77
C GLN A 13 -18.71 0.04 0.24
N LYS A 14 -18.81 1.21 -0.42
CA LYS A 14 -18.81 1.35 -1.88
C LYS A 14 -17.58 2.06 -2.45
N ALA A 15 -16.59 2.37 -1.60
CA ALA A 15 -15.29 2.88 -2.02
C ALA A 15 -14.59 1.92 -2.99
N SER A 16 -13.76 2.50 -3.87
CA SER A 16 -12.92 1.74 -4.79
C SER A 16 -11.65 1.27 -4.07
N PHE A 17 -11.33 -0.01 -4.18
CA PHE A 17 -10.08 -0.57 -3.68
C PHE A 17 -9.17 -0.95 -4.83
N LYS A 18 -7.94 -0.47 -4.81
CA LYS A 18 -6.92 -0.74 -5.82
C LYS A 18 -5.71 -1.37 -5.16
N LEU A 19 -5.11 -2.34 -5.84
CA LEU A 19 -3.84 -2.91 -5.42
C LEU A 19 -2.72 -1.95 -5.80
N ILE A 20 -1.84 -1.67 -4.84
CA ILE A 20 -0.54 -1.05 -5.09
C ILE A 20 0.41 -2.22 -5.30
N MET A 21 0.71 -2.49 -6.55
CA MET A 21 1.56 -3.59 -6.96
C MET A 21 2.63 -3.06 -7.90
N THR A 22 3.86 -3.48 -7.67
CA THR A 22 4.97 -3.21 -8.57
C THR A 22 5.04 -4.35 -9.58
N VAL A 23 5.14 -4.00 -10.86
CA VAL A 23 5.37 -4.99 -11.91
C VAL A 23 6.88 -5.04 -12.10
N VAL A 24 7.50 -6.15 -11.71
CA VAL A 24 8.92 -6.42 -12.00
C VAL A 24 9.03 -7.00 -13.42
N GLU A 25 8.49 -6.29 -14.42
CA GLU A 25 8.68 -6.61 -15.84
C GLU A 25 9.38 -5.45 -16.53
N GLY A 26 10.60 -5.69 -17.01
CA GLY A 26 11.31 -4.83 -17.95
C GLY A 26 11.52 -3.37 -17.52
N HIS A 27 12.64 -3.09 -16.84
CA HIS A 27 13.19 -1.74 -16.61
C HIS A 27 12.29 -0.73 -15.87
N GLN A 28 11.14 -1.11 -15.32
CA GLN A 28 10.46 -0.26 -14.34
C GLN A 28 11.23 -0.28 -13.02
N ILE A 29 11.97 0.79 -12.79
CA ILE A 29 12.57 1.14 -11.52
C ILE A 29 11.41 1.38 -10.55
N ASN A 30 11.26 0.50 -9.57
CA ASN A 30 10.33 0.71 -8.47
C ASN A 30 11.16 1.22 -7.30
N ILE A 31 11.05 2.52 -7.08
CA ILE A 31 11.72 3.21 -6.00
C ILE A 31 10.91 3.02 -4.71
N PHE A 32 11.59 2.79 -3.59
CA PHE A 32 10.98 2.73 -2.28
C PHE A 32 10.36 4.07 -1.92
N ASP A 33 9.09 4.01 -1.50
CA ASP A 33 8.24 5.14 -1.11
C ASP A 33 7.66 4.86 0.28
N THR A 34 8.09 5.62 1.27
CA THR A 34 7.67 5.50 2.67
C THR A 34 6.17 5.73 2.90
N GLU A 35 5.49 6.43 1.98
CA GLU A 35 4.03 6.66 2.08
C GLU A 35 3.26 5.35 1.81
N THR A 36 3.75 4.53 0.88
CA THR A 36 2.99 3.39 0.34
C THR A 36 3.60 2.03 0.63
N MET A 37 4.84 1.96 1.13
CA MET A 37 5.59 0.72 1.32
C MET A 37 6.15 0.58 2.76
N ASP A 38 6.34 -0.66 3.19
CA ASP A 38 7.14 -1.04 4.35
C ASP A 38 8.31 -1.91 3.89
N ASP A 39 9.50 -1.64 4.39
CA ASP A 39 10.65 -2.53 4.18
C ASP A 39 10.58 -3.75 5.12
N ILE A 40 10.91 -4.93 4.59
CA ILE A 40 10.97 -6.18 5.38
C ILE A 40 12.40 -6.58 5.76
N GLY A 41 13.42 -5.89 5.23
CA GLY A 41 14.83 -6.06 5.57
C GLY A 41 15.18 -5.52 6.96
N GLY A 42 14.36 -4.60 7.49
CA GLY A 42 14.50 -4.04 8.83
C GLY A 42 15.49 -2.88 8.91
N GLU A 43 15.84 -2.30 7.75
CA GLU A 43 16.57 -1.03 7.69
C GLU A 43 15.65 0.13 8.10
N ASP A 44 16.25 1.27 8.48
CA ASP A 44 15.49 2.47 8.80
C ASP A 44 14.86 3.04 7.52
N GLU A 45 13.53 3.05 7.43
CA GLU A 45 12.78 3.46 6.24
C GLU A 45 13.13 4.87 5.76
N GLU A 46 13.53 5.78 6.67
CA GLU A 46 13.98 7.14 6.29
C GLU A 46 15.28 7.13 5.46
N THR A 47 16.10 6.08 5.62
CA THR A 47 17.36 5.90 4.88
C THR A 47 17.19 5.15 3.55
N LEU A 48 16.01 4.54 3.35
CA LEU A 48 15.65 3.76 2.17
C LEU A 48 14.90 4.56 1.13
N GLU A 49 14.36 5.73 1.48
CA GLU A 49 13.63 6.61 0.55
C GLU A 49 14.47 6.86 -0.71
N GLY A 50 13.93 6.54 -1.88
CA GLY A 50 14.68 6.66 -3.14
C GLY A 50 15.47 5.42 -3.59
N ARG A 51 15.56 4.36 -2.78
CA ARG A 51 16.28 3.12 -3.15
C ARG A 51 15.48 2.21 -4.07
N ASP A 52 16.18 1.40 -4.85
CA ASP A 52 15.57 0.35 -5.66
C ASP A 52 15.01 -0.77 -4.78
N ILE A 53 13.79 -1.22 -5.07
CA ILE A 53 13.25 -2.44 -4.47
C ILE A 53 13.69 -3.67 -5.26
N LEU A 54 14.09 -4.74 -4.55
CA LEU A 54 14.43 -6.03 -5.14
C LEU A 54 13.20 -6.85 -5.47
N CYS A 55 12.22 -6.85 -4.55
CA CYS A 55 10.97 -7.57 -4.74
C CYS A 55 9.85 -7.01 -3.86
N MET A 56 8.62 -7.33 -4.26
CA MET A 56 7.42 -7.16 -3.44
C MET A 56 6.96 -8.53 -2.97
N THR A 57 6.75 -8.69 -1.66
CA THR A 57 6.26 -9.93 -1.05
C THR A 57 4.77 -9.89 -0.77
N PHE A 58 4.18 -8.69 -0.63
CA PHE A 58 2.76 -8.50 -0.45
C PHE A 58 2.29 -7.16 -1.06
N PRO A 59 1.17 -7.13 -1.80
CA PRO A 59 0.67 -5.90 -2.41
C PRO A 59 0.09 -4.95 -1.36
N GLY A 60 0.22 -3.65 -1.61
CA GLY A 60 -0.49 -2.62 -0.85
C GLY A 60 -1.95 -2.48 -1.30
N VAL A 61 -2.76 -1.79 -0.50
CA VAL A 61 -4.18 -1.55 -0.77
C VAL A 61 -4.49 -0.07 -0.61
N LEU A 62 -4.82 0.60 -1.73
CA LEU A 62 -5.34 1.96 -1.77
C LEU A 62 -6.87 1.93 -1.75
N LYS A 63 -7.48 2.70 -0.85
CA LYS A 63 -8.92 3.02 -0.85
C LYS A 63 -9.13 4.42 -1.40
N GLU A 64 -9.97 4.53 -2.43
CA GLU A 64 -10.42 5.80 -2.99
C GLU A 64 -11.93 5.98 -2.75
N GLY A 65 -12.31 7.18 -2.29
CA GLY A 65 -13.69 7.56 -2.02
C GLY A 65 -14.15 7.30 -0.58
N ASP A 66 -15.29 7.88 -0.22
CA ASP A 66 -15.98 7.71 1.06
C ASP A 66 -16.82 6.42 1.11
N GLU A 67 -17.56 6.21 2.21
CA GLU A 67 -18.41 5.03 2.42
C GLU A 67 -19.46 4.76 1.34
N ASN A 68 -19.83 5.80 0.59
CA ASN A 68 -20.85 5.73 -0.44
C ASN A 68 -20.26 5.63 -1.85
N GLY A 69 -18.93 5.53 -1.99
CA GLY A 69 -18.24 5.56 -3.27
C GLY A 69 -18.22 6.96 -3.90
N GLN A 70 -18.40 8.00 -3.09
CA GLN A 70 -18.34 9.40 -3.50
C GLN A 70 -16.99 10.00 -3.07
N ARG A 71 -16.75 11.28 -3.38
CA ARG A 71 -15.55 12.03 -2.95
C ARG A 71 -14.24 11.30 -3.29
N MET A 72 -14.06 10.95 -4.56
CA MET A 72 -12.92 10.16 -5.06
C MET A 72 -11.54 10.78 -4.80
N GLN A 73 -11.47 12.06 -4.42
CA GLN A 73 -10.25 12.71 -3.95
C GLN A 73 -9.75 12.17 -2.60
N LEU A 74 -10.62 11.52 -1.81
CA LEU A 74 -10.22 10.90 -0.54
C LEU A 74 -9.43 9.62 -0.84
N ARG A 75 -8.14 9.61 -0.48
CA ARG A 75 -7.21 8.51 -0.69
C ARG A 75 -6.65 8.05 0.64
N ASN A 76 -6.71 6.74 0.90
CA ASN A 76 -6.19 6.15 2.13
C ASN A 76 -5.43 4.87 1.82
N ILE A 77 -4.23 4.73 2.36
CA ILE A 77 -3.48 3.48 2.32
C ILE A 77 -3.99 2.60 3.46
N ILE A 78 -4.73 1.55 3.10
CA ILE A 78 -5.33 0.61 4.06
C ILE A 78 -4.32 -0.48 4.45
N ALA A 79 -3.42 -0.80 3.53
CA ALA A 79 -2.26 -1.63 3.77
C ALA A 79 -1.10 -1.10 2.92
N ARG A 80 0.05 -0.83 3.55
CA ARG A 80 1.29 -0.55 2.83
C ARG A 80 1.81 -1.84 2.20
N ALA A 81 2.42 -1.73 1.02
CA ALA A 81 3.01 -2.85 0.34
C ALA A 81 4.24 -3.35 1.11
N LYS A 82 4.49 -4.66 1.11
CA LYS A 82 5.67 -5.24 1.74
C LYS A 82 6.74 -5.46 0.69
N VAL A 83 7.86 -4.77 0.81
CA VAL A 83 8.96 -4.82 -0.16
C VAL A 83 10.28 -5.11 0.54
N LEU A 84 11.23 -5.65 -0.22
CA LEU A 84 12.62 -5.75 0.21
C LEU A 84 13.41 -4.73 -0.59
N CYS A 85 14.02 -3.75 0.10
CA CYS A 85 14.91 -2.79 -0.54
C CYS A 85 16.24 -3.44 -0.92
N SER A 86 16.92 -2.84 -1.91
CA SER A 86 18.29 -3.23 -2.24
C SER A 86 19.23 -2.85 -1.09
N PRO A 87 20.17 -3.74 -0.73
CA PRO A 87 21.17 -3.43 0.29
C PRO A 87 22.11 -2.30 -0.19
N ASP A 88 22.79 -1.66 0.76
CA ASP A 88 23.91 -0.74 0.51
C ASP A 88 25.03 -1.36 -0.34
#